data_AF-A0A7S2VKU6-F1
#
_entry.id   AF-A0A7S2VKU6-F1
#
_cell.length_a   1.000
_cell.length_b   1.000
_cell.length_c   1.000
_cell.angle_alpha   90.00
_cell.angle_beta   90.00
_cell.angle_gamma   90.00
#
_symmetry.space_group_name_H-M   'P 1'
#
loop_
_entity.id
_entity.type
_entity.pdbx_description
1 polymer ?
#
loop_
_entity_poly.entity_id
_entity_poly.type
_entity_poly.pdbx_seq_one_letter_code
_entity_poly.pdbx_strand_id
1 'polypeptide(L)'
;AAWAGAALWSVGARAGGACGSAGASCRSAEQDSILLQVGVARASAESCSFAVQPETPYYWDADCVVGKTGCWADGVHAQCRFCSYEGVPCPPDAFIPSKVTCEFDNEPEGPYYIEPECPGIDGGLGCKADGKRDICRWCGGDGDYRSIECKVEECTFANEPMIPFYYDEECHEGILGCKADGIHAKCRFCGARPYDGIPCPATAQIPEDACWFRNEPAIPYFWNESCALGVTGCWADGIHEKCQFCSNTPGAGGAYDGIACP
;
A
#
# COMPACT_ATOMS: atom_id res chain seq x y z
N ALA A 1 -9.76 -33.07 -57.48
CA ALA A 1 -10.03 -34.04 -56.40
C ALA A 1 -11.12 -33.40 -55.52
N ALA A 2 -12.42 -33.71 -55.60
CA ALA A 2 -13.10 -34.98 -55.22
C ALA A 2 -12.42 -35.53 -53.96
N TRP A 3 -13.05 -35.67 -52.78
CA TRP A 3 -14.28 -36.37 -52.37
C TRP A 3 -15.04 -35.47 -51.34
N ALA A 4 -16.36 -35.25 -51.32
CA ALA A 4 -17.52 -36.15 -51.19
C ALA A 4 -17.56 -36.95 -49.86
N GLY A 5 -18.52 -36.62 -48.98
CA GLY A 5 -18.83 -37.39 -47.76
C GLY A 5 -19.89 -36.71 -46.89
N ALA A 6 -21.15 -36.87 -47.26
CA ALA A 6 -22.34 -36.45 -46.50
C ALA A 6 -22.93 -37.61 -45.69
N ALA A 7 -23.51 -37.32 -44.51
CA ALA A 7 -24.71 -37.96 -43.92
C ALA A 7 -24.96 -37.28 -42.54
N LEU A 8 -25.95 -36.42 -42.33
CA LEU A 8 -27.42 -36.57 -42.34
C LEU A 8 -28.01 -37.35 -41.13
N TRP A 9 -28.70 -36.55 -40.30
CA TRP A 9 -30.00 -36.79 -39.61
C TRP A 9 -30.02 -37.70 -38.39
N SER A 10 -30.97 -37.60 -37.45
CA SER A 10 -31.81 -36.53 -36.88
C SER A 10 -32.68 -37.26 -35.84
N VAL A 11 -33.13 -36.53 -34.82
CA VAL A 11 -34.28 -36.80 -33.94
C VAL A 11 -34.18 -37.97 -32.94
N GLY A 12 -34.31 -37.62 -31.66
CA GLY A 12 -34.54 -38.58 -30.58
C GLY A 12 -34.92 -37.91 -29.27
N ALA A 13 -36.02 -37.16 -29.26
CA ALA A 13 -36.68 -36.79 -28.01
C ALA A 13 -37.10 -38.07 -27.26
N ARG A 14 -36.76 -38.17 -25.97
CA ARG A 14 -37.55 -38.93 -25.00
C ARG A 14 -37.27 -38.44 -23.59
N ALA A 15 -38.33 -37.87 -23.02
CA ALA A 15 -38.55 -37.75 -21.59
C ALA A 15 -38.34 -39.11 -20.90
N GLY A 16 -37.75 -39.07 -19.71
CA GLY A 16 -37.51 -40.24 -18.89
C GLY A 16 -37.14 -39.83 -17.48
N GLY A 17 -38.06 -39.14 -16.79
CA GLY A 17 -38.01 -39.07 -15.34
C GLY A 17 -38.29 -40.44 -14.74
N ALA A 18 -37.41 -40.91 -13.86
CA ALA A 18 -37.72 -41.95 -12.89
C ALA A 18 -36.82 -41.75 -11.67
N CYS A 19 -37.34 -40.96 -10.72
CA CYS A 19 -36.85 -40.92 -9.35
C CYS A 19 -37.25 -42.25 -8.70
N GLY A 20 -36.27 -43.12 -8.46
CA GLY A 20 -36.48 -44.42 -7.83
C GLY A 20 -36.54 -44.30 -6.32
N SER A 21 -37.74 -44.53 -5.78
CA SER A 21 -38.05 -45.13 -4.48
C SER A 21 -37.43 -44.56 -3.19
N ALA A 22 -38.36 -44.08 -2.35
CA ALA A 22 -38.30 -43.96 -0.88
C ALA A 22 -37.50 -42.78 -0.28
N GLY A 23 -38.21 -41.65 -0.12
CA GLY A 23 -38.09 -40.86 1.10
C GLY A 23 -37.07 -39.72 1.13
N ALA A 24 -37.14 -38.75 0.21
CA ALA A 24 -36.73 -37.37 0.46
C ALA A 24 -37.35 -36.43 -0.59
N SER A 25 -38.00 -35.36 -0.13
CA SER A 25 -38.75 -34.40 -0.94
C SER A 25 -37.81 -33.39 -1.62
N CYS A 26 -37.54 -33.56 -2.92
CA CYS A 26 -37.03 -32.48 -3.77
C CYS A 26 -38.22 -31.67 -4.31
N ARG A 27 -38.40 -30.42 -3.84
CA ARG A 27 -39.27 -29.41 -4.46
C ARG A 27 -38.37 -28.26 -4.90
N SER A 28 -38.10 -28.15 -6.20
CA SER A 28 -38.80 -27.27 -7.15
C SER A 28 -38.26 -25.84 -7.09
N ALA A 29 -37.44 -25.53 -8.10
CA ALA A 29 -37.26 -24.17 -8.57
C ALA A 29 -38.58 -23.61 -9.13
N GLU A 30 -38.64 -22.28 -9.19
CA GLU A 30 -39.69 -21.41 -9.73
C GLU A 30 -40.93 -21.18 -8.82
N GLN A 31 -40.99 -19.99 -8.21
CA GLN A 31 -41.86 -18.92 -8.74
C GLN A 31 -41.63 -17.58 -8.03
N ASP A 32 -41.14 -16.64 -8.83
CA ASP A 32 -41.55 -15.23 -8.94
C ASP A 32 -42.28 -14.57 -7.76
N SER A 33 -41.64 -13.55 -7.22
CA SER A 33 -42.37 -12.31 -6.94
C SER A 33 -41.51 -11.12 -7.33
N ILE A 34 -41.80 -10.61 -8.53
CA ILE A 34 -41.39 -9.31 -9.05
C ILE A 34 -41.83 -8.22 -8.07
N LEU A 35 -40.85 -7.48 -7.54
CA LEU A 35 -41.01 -6.04 -7.33
C LEU A 35 -40.01 -5.33 -8.22
N LEU A 36 -40.59 -4.73 -9.26
CA LEU A 36 -39.97 -3.80 -10.17
C LEU A 36 -39.53 -2.57 -9.36
N GLN A 37 -38.22 -2.39 -9.17
CA GLN A 37 -37.65 -1.08 -8.86
C GLN A 37 -36.25 -1.01 -9.46
N VAL A 38 -36.21 -0.35 -10.62
CA VAL A 38 -35.10 0.48 -11.15
C VAL A 38 -33.71 -0.08 -10.96
N GLY A 39 -33.11 -0.52 -12.07
CA GLY A 39 -31.72 -0.97 -12.12
C GLY A 39 -30.77 0.06 -11.49
N VAL A 40 -30.13 -0.35 -10.40
CA VAL A 40 -28.84 0.16 -9.98
C VAL A 40 -27.95 -1.06 -9.89
N ALA A 41 -27.10 -1.24 -10.90
CA ALA A 41 -25.96 -2.14 -10.76
C ALA A 41 -25.25 -1.72 -9.47
N ARG A 42 -25.08 -2.64 -8.51
CA ARG A 42 -24.26 -2.39 -7.33
C ARG A 42 -22.85 -2.07 -7.84
N ALA A 43 -22.49 -0.80 -7.82
CA ALA A 43 -21.18 -0.38 -8.23
C ALA A 43 -20.22 -0.71 -7.08
N SER A 44 -19.57 -1.87 -7.17
CA SER A 44 -18.46 -2.24 -6.29
C SER A 44 -17.20 -1.51 -6.74
N ALA A 45 -16.18 -1.43 -5.87
CA ALA A 45 -14.87 -0.90 -6.22
C ALA A 45 -14.25 -1.59 -7.47
N GLU A 46 -14.70 -2.80 -7.82
CA GLU A 46 -14.33 -3.50 -9.07
C GLU A 46 -14.76 -2.77 -10.35
N SER A 47 -15.62 -1.75 -10.24
CA SER A 47 -16.00 -0.90 -11.36
C SER A 47 -14.87 0.06 -11.77
N CYS A 48 -13.89 0.29 -10.87
CA CYS A 48 -12.67 1.03 -11.19
C CYS A 48 -11.66 0.17 -11.95
N SER A 49 -10.92 0.76 -12.89
CA SER A 49 -9.98 0.05 -13.77
C SER A 49 -8.58 0.68 -13.75
N PHE A 50 -7.67 0.09 -12.96
CA PHE A 50 -6.29 0.55 -12.88
C PHE A 50 -5.35 -0.29 -13.76
N ALA A 51 -4.38 0.35 -14.40
CA ALA A 51 -3.30 -0.36 -15.12
C ALA A 51 -2.31 -1.03 -14.14
N VAL A 52 -2.10 -0.40 -12.97
CA VAL A 52 -1.34 -0.90 -11.83
C VAL A 52 -2.15 -0.63 -10.59
N GLN A 53 -2.33 -1.64 -9.73
CA GLN A 53 -3.14 -1.52 -8.53
C GLN A 53 -2.54 -0.46 -7.59
N PRO A 54 -3.29 0.59 -7.19
CA PRO A 54 -2.77 1.64 -6.34
C PRO A 54 -2.71 1.21 -4.87
N GLU A 55 -1.79 1.81 -4.10
CA GLU A 55 -1.71 1.65 -2.64
C GLU A 55 -2.65 2.59 -1.87
N THR A 56 -3.30 3.51 -2.58
CA THR A 56 -4.33 4.39 -2.01
C THR A 56 -5.70 3.71 -2.10
N PRO A 57 -6.46 3.61 -0.99
CA PRO A 57 -7.82 3.09 -1.00
C PRO A 57 -8.73 3.82 -1.97
N TYR A 58 -9.63 3.10 -2.61
CA TYR A 58 -10.58 3.68 -3.55
C TYR A 58 -11.92 2.96 -3.51
N TYR A 59 -12.95 3.64 -4.01
CA TYR A 59 -14.28 3.09 -4.15
C TYR A 59 -14.98 3.71 -5.35
N TRP A 60 -16.12 3.12 -5.73
CA TRP A 60 -16.96 3.71 -6.77
C TRP A 60 -17.98 4.66 -6.14
N ASP A 61 -17.87 5.95 -6.47
CA ASP A 61 -18.77 7.02 -6.05
C ASP A 61 -19.59 7.49 -7.26
N ALA A 62 -20.87 7.15 -7.30
CA ALA A 62 -21.76 7.53 -8.41
C ALA A 62 -21.94 9.06 -8.54
N ASP A 63 -21.70 9.82 -7.46
CA ASP A 63 -21.83 11.27 -7.40
C ASP A 63 -20.48 12.00 -7.62
N CYS A 64 -19.41 11.24 -7.86
CA CYS A 64 -18.10 11.77 -8.19
C CYS A 64 -18.08 12.34 -9.61
N VAL A 65 -17.45 13.51 -9.76
CA VAL A 65 -17.27 14.19 -11.04
C VAL A 65 -15.85 14.75 -11.11
N VAL A 66 -15.30 14.86 -12.32
CA VAL A 66 -13.96 15.41 -12.57
C VAL A 66 -13.82 16.78 -11.89
N GLY A 67 -12.75 16.96 -11.11
CA GLY A 67 -12.44 18.18 -10.37
C GLY A 67 -12.84 18.16 -8.88
N LYS A 68 -13.60 17.17 -8.41
CA LYS A 68 -13.78 16.93 -6.96
C LYS A 68 -12.61 16.11 -6.40
N THR A 69 -12.24 16.34 -5.13
CA THR A 69 -11.14 15.65 -4.44
C THR A 69 -11.29 14.13 -4.51
N GLY A 70 -10.26 13.48 -5.03
CA GLY A 70 -10.15 12.03 -5.17
C GLY A 70 -10.87 11.43 -6.39
N CYS A 71 -11.71 12.16 -7.14
CA CYS A 71 -12.40 11.62 -8.32
C CYS A 71 -11.45 11.40 -9.51
N TRP A 72 -11.89 10.60 -10.49
CA TRP A 72 -11.06 10.21 -11.64
C TRP A 72 -9.81 9.41 -11.24
N ALA A 73 -9.92 8.64 -10.14
CA ALA A 73 -8.79 7.96 -9.52
C ALA A 73 -8.08 6.97 -10.47
N ASP A 74 -8.83 6.28 -11.32
CA ASP A 74 -8.31 5.25 -12.23
C ASP A 74 -7.90 5.79 -13.61
N GLY A 75 -8.05 7.09 -13.86
CA GLY A 75 -7.71 7.71 -15.13
C GLY A 75 -8.73 7.47 -16.26
N VAL A 76 -9.83 6.74 -16.00
CA VAL A 76 -10.80 6.29 -17.01
C VAL A 76 -12.23 6.66 -16.64
N HIS A 77 -12.60 6.52 -15.36
CA HIS A 77 -13.96 6.71 -14.85
C HIS A 77 -14.00 7.84 -13.83
N ALA A 78 -14.87 8.82 -14.06
CA ALA A 78 -15.05 9.94 -13.12
C ALA A 78 -15.53 9.50 -11.75
N GLN A 79 -16.29 8.41 -11.71
CA GLN A 79 -16.88 7.82 -10.52
C GLN A 79 -15.86 7.08 -9.65
N CYS A 80 -14.71 6.72 -10.20
CA CYS A 80 -13.68 6.09 -9.36
C CYS A 80 -13.06 7.15 -8.45
N ARG A 81 -13.10 6.91 -7.14
CA ARG A 81 -12.68 7.88 -6.13
C ARG A 81 -11.68 7.32 -5.15
N PHE A 82 -10.54 7.98 -4.96
CA PHE A 82 -9.65 7.73 -3.83
C PHE A 82 -10.28 8.18 -2.51
N CYS A 83 -10.06 7.42 -1.45
CA CYS A 83 -10.55 7.68 -0.10
C CYS A 83 -9.43 7.46 0.94
N SER A 84 -9.68 7.85 2.19
CA SER A 84 -8.65 7.97 3.24
C SER A 84 -7.50 8.92 2.85
N TYR A 85 -7.82 9.90 2.00
CA TYR A 85 -6.94 10.93 1.48
C TYR A 85 -7.68 12.27 1.51
N GLU A 86 -7.00 13.35 1.94
CA GLU A 86 -7.51 14.73 1.96
C GLU A 86 -8.94 14.90 2.54
N GLY A 87 -9.24 14.17 3.62
CA GLY A 87 -10.52 14.28 4.32
C GLY A 87 -11.70 13.56 3.65
N VAL A 88 -11.47 12.77 2.59
CA VAL A 88 -12.50 11.91 1.99
C VAL A 88 -12.58 10.59 2.77
N PRO A 89 -13.70 10.30 3.47
CA PRO A 89 -13.86 9.04 4.20
C PRO A 89 -14.04 7.85 3.25
N CYS A 90 -13.50 6.68 3.62
CA CYS A 90 -13.76 5.43 2.89
C CYS A 90 -15.07 4.78 3.35
N PRO A 91 -15.96 4.39 2.43
CA PRO A 91 -17.10 3.55 2.77
C PRO A 91 -16.66 2.10 3.06
N PRO A 92 -17.50 1.27 3.72
CA PRO A 92 -17.17 -0.11 4.08
C PRO A 92 -16.92 -1.05 2.90
N ASP A 93 -17.40 -0.71 1.71
CA ASP A 93 -17.24 -1.46 0.46
C ASP A 93 -16.11 -0.92 -0.44
N ALA A 94 -15.30 0.01 0.08
CA ALA A 94 -14.10 0.46 -0.58
C ALA A 94 -13.12 -0.70 -0.79
N PHE A 95 -12.41 -0.67 -1.92
CA PHE A 95 -11.17 -1.41 -2.05
C PHE A 95 -10.13 -0.74 -1.15
N ILE A 96 -9.75 -1.45 -0.10
CA ILE A 96 -8.63 -1.08 0.74
C ILE A 96 -7.48 -1.99 0.28
N PRO A 97 -6.43 -1.43 -0.36
CA PRO A 97 -5.19 -2.14 -0.58
C PRO A 97 -4.79 -2.66 0.78
N SER A 98 -4.78 -3.99 0.93
CA SER A 98 -4.16 -4.61 2.08
C SER A 98 -2.70 -4.18 1.99
N LYS A 99 -2.33 -3.13 2.73
CA LYS A 99 -0.93 -2.91 3.03
C LYS A 99 -0.46 -4.25 3.56
N VAL A 100 0.48 -4.86 2.86
CA VAL A 100 1.07 -6.12 3.29
C VAL A 100 1.90 -5.74 4.51
N THR A 101 1.25 -5.73 5.66
CA THR A 101 1.78 -5.29 6.94
C THR A 101 1.33 -6.27 8.00
N CYS A 102 1.62 -6.00 9.27
CA CYS A 102 1.01 -6.68 10.40
C CYS A 102 0.16 -5.68 11.19
N GLU A 103 -1.01 -6.10 11.66
CA GLU A 103 -2.01 -5.22 12.27
C GLU A 103 -2.27 -5.63 13.72
N PHE A 104 -1.38 -5.24 14.62
CA PHE A 104 -1.53 -5.56 16.03
C PHE A 104 -2.54 -4.64 16.71
N ASP A 105 -3.34 -5.18 17.64
CA ASP A 105 -4.22 -4.36 18.49
C ASP A 105 -3.42 -3.51 19.48
N ASN A 106 -2.23 -3.99 19.87
CA ASN A 106 -1.21 -3.24 20.61
C ASN A 106 0.14 -3.50 19.98
N GLU A 107 0.92 -2.44 19.76
CA GLU A 107 2.26 -2.57 19.18
C GLU A 107 3.14 -3.49 20.06
N PRO A 108 3.75 -4.55 19.49
CA PRO A 108 4.48 -5.52 20.29
C PRO A 108 5.90 -5.06 20.62
N GLU A 109 6.43 -5.55 21.76
CA GLU A 109 7.84 -5.35 22.13
C GLU A 109 8.78 -6.31 21.40
N GLY A 110 8.26 -7.44 20.90
CA GLY A 110 9.03 -8.49 20.23
C GLY A 110 9.13 -8.26 18.71
N PRO A 111 10.20 -8.74 18.05
CA PRO A 111 10.34 -8.56 16.62
C PRO A 111 9.41 -9.50 15.84
N TYR A 112 8.92 -9.02 14.70
CA TYR A 112 8.10 -9.78 13.77
C TYR A 112 8.46 -9.38 12.35
N TYR A 113 8.09 -10.21 11.38
CA TYR A 113 8.24 -9.89 9.97
C TYR A 113 7.07 -10.44 9.17
N ILE A 114 6.97 -9.98 7.93
CA ILE A 114 5.97 -10.48 6.98
C ILE A 114 6.56 -11.69 6.26
N GLU A 115 5.93 -12.85 6.43
CA GLU A 115 6.19 -14.04 5.64
C GLU A 115 4.93 -14.43 4.87
N PRO A 116 4.82 -14.09 3.57
CA PRO A 116 3.63 -14.40 2.76
C PRO A 116 3.29 -15.90 2.71
N GLU A 117 4.30 -16.76 2.90
CA GLU A 117 4.18 -18.21 2.89
C GLU A 117 4.17 -18.80 4.31
N CYS A 118 3.82 -18.02 5.35
CA CYS A 118 3.76 -18.55 6.71
C CYS A 118 2.65 -19.62 6.79
N PRO A 119 2.95 -20.85 7.21
CA PRO A 119 1.98 -21.95 7.19
C PRO A 119 0.82 -21.86 8.21
N GLY A 120 0.57 -20.67 8.80
CA GLY A 120 -0.58 -20.39 9.67
C GLY A 120 -0.57 -21.13 11.01
N ILE A 121 -1.74 -21.13 11.68
CA ILE A 121 -1.96 -21.68 13.04
C ILE A 121 -1.61 -23.18 13.12
N ASP A 122 -1.73 -23.93 12.02
CA ASP A 122 -1.61 -25.38 12.00
C ASP A 122 -0.22 -25.91 11.60
N GLY A 123 0.79 -25.05 11.40
CA GLY A 123 2.08 -25.54 10.90
C GLY A 123 3.31 -24.65 11.01
N GLY A 124 3.22 -23.40 11.45
CA GLY A 124 4.39 -22.52 11.54
C GLY A 124 4.55 -21.87 12.89
N LEU A 125 5.63 -22.20 13.59
CA LEU A 125 6.02 -21.47 14.81
C LEU A 125 6.14 -19.98 14.48
N GLY A 126 5.47 -19.15 15.29
CA GLY A 126 5.43 -17.70 15.14
C GLY A 126 4.40 -17.15 14.15
N CYS A 127 3.73 -17.97 13.32
CA CYS A 127 2.76 -17.45 12.35
C CYS A 127 1.51 -16.84 13.01
N LYS A 128 0.81 -16.00 12.26
CA LYS A 128 -0.34 -15.23 12.72
C LYS A 128 -0.02 -14.36 13.93
N ALA A 129 1.14 -13.70 13.88
CA ALA A 129 1.66 -12.91 14.98
C ALA A 129 0.68 -11.82 15.44
N ASP A 130 -0.01 -11.17 14.50
CA ASP A 130 -0.99 -10.11 14.77
C ASP A 130 -2.38 -10.62 15.18
N GLY A 131 -2.58 -11.95 15.23
CA GLY A 131 -3.87 -12.58 15.55
C GLY A 131 -4.93 -12.45 14.45
N LYS A 132 -4.62 -11.79 13.33
CA LYS A 132 -5.57 -11.48 12.25
C LYS A 132 -5.18 -12.18 10.95
N ARG A 133 -3.92 -12.04 10.52
CA ARG A 133 -3.43 -12.48 9.20
C ARG A 133 -2.35 -13.54 9.34
N ASP A 134 -2.35 -14.52 8.45
CA ASP A 134 -1.34 -15.58 8.39
C ASP A 134 0.03 -15.09 7.92
N ILE A 135 0.10 -13.98 7.19
CA ILE A 135 1.35 -13.41 6.67
C ILE A 135 2.29 -12.86 7.74
N CYS A 136 1.88 -12.76 9.01
CA CYS A 136 2.67 -12.16 10.07
C CYS A 136 3.36 -13.21 10.92
N ARG A 137 4.68 -13.11 11.09
CA ARG A 137 5.46 -14.11 11.82
C ARG A 137 6.33 -13.49 12.91
N TRP A 138 6.19 -13.98 14.14
CA TRP A 138 7.14 -13.73 15.22
C TRP A 138 8.50 -14.33 14.88
N CYS A 139 9.55 -13.56 15.16
CA CYS A 139 10.92 -13.98 14.91
C CYS A 139 11.84 -13.43 15.99
N GLY A 140 13.02 -14.03 16.13
CA GLY A 140 14.05 -13.57 17.05
C GLY A 140 13.58 -13.44 18.51
N GLY A 141 14.19 -12.49 19.23
CA GLY A 141 13.90 -12.19 20.63
C GLY A 141 14.38 -13.26 21.63
N ASP A 142 13.90 -13.10 22.87
CA ASP A 142 14.05 -14.09 23.94
C ASP A 142 12.80 -15.00 23.97
N GLY A 143 13.00 -16.32 24.09
CA GLY A 143 11.92 -17.30 24.21
C GLY A 143 11.68 -18.15 22.96
N ASP A 144 10.42 -18.52 22.72
CA ASP A 144 10.03 -19.59 21.77
C ASP A 144 10.33 -19.26 20.30
N TYR A 145 10.52 -17.99 19.94
CA TYR A 145 10.77 -17.57 18.55
C TYR A 145 12.25 -17.34 18.24
N ARG A 146 13.15 -17.58 19.21
CA ARG A 146 14.60 -17.37 19.06
C ARG A 146 15.21 -18.16 17.90
N SER A 147 14.66 -19.33 17.57
CA SER A 147 15.14 -20.16 16.46
C SER A 147 14.65 -19.69 15.08
N ILE A 148 13.75 -18.72 15.03
CA ILE A 148 13.22 -18.15 13.78
C ILE A 148 14.03 -16.89 13.49
N GLU A 149 14.80 -16.93 12.41
CA GLU A 149 15.51 -15.76 11.92
C GLU A 149 14.51 -14.73 11.39
N CYS A 150 14.63 -13.49 11.85
CA CYS A 150 13.87 -12.38 11.31
C CYS A 150 14.35 -12.08 9.89
N LYS A 151 13.55 -12.46 8.89
CA LYS A 151 13.80 -12.10 7.48
C LYS A 151 13.31 -10.69 7.20
N VAL A 152 13.78 -9.75 8.02
CA VAL A 152 13.49 -8.34 7.85
C VAL A 152 14.62 -7.82 7.00
N GLU A 153 14.42 -7.83 5.69
CA GLU A 153 15.38 -7.22 4.75
C GLU A 153 15.25 -5.68 4.80
N GLU A 154 14.18 -5.14 5.40
CA GLU A 154 13.83 -3.73 5.31
C GLU A 154 13.25 -3.17 6.61
N CYS A 155 13.60 -1.93 6.92
CA CYS A 155 13.10 -1.22 8.10
C CYS A 155 11.66 -0.74 7.90
N THR A 156 10.83 -0.83 8.93
CA THR A 156 9.39 -0.53 8.82
C THR A 156 8.98 0.61 9.74
N PHE A 157 8.70 1.78 9.19
CA PHE A 157 8.33 2.95 9.96
C PHE A 157 6.82 3.23 9.89
N ALA A 158 6.21 3.61 11.02
CA ALA A 158 4.84 4.11 11.03
C ALA A 158 4.69 5.40 10.21
N ASN A 159 5.72 6.25 10.23
CA ASN A 159 5.89 7.40 9.34
C ASN A 159 7.33 7.38 8.83
N GLU A 160 7.53 7.39 7.51
CA GLU A 160 8.87 7.37 6.95
C GLU A 160 9.70 8.58 7.41
N PRO A 161 10.90 8.35 7.96
CA PRO A 161 11.76 9.41 8.44
C PRO A 161 12.46 10.12 7.28
N MET A 162 12.74 11.41 7.46
CA MET A 162 13.63 12.18 6.58
C MET A 162 15.12 11.84 6.79
N ILE A 163 15.45 11.13 7.87
CA ILE A 163 16.81 10.67 8.14
C ILE A 163 17.02 9.37 7.34
N PRO A 164 18.11 9.24 6.55
CA PRO A 164 18.34 8.01 5.82
C PRO A 164 18.66 6.88 6.80
N PHE A 165 18.26 5.68 6.41
CA PHE A 165 18.42 4.47 7.19
C PHE A 165 18.78 3.32 6.27
N TYR A 166 19.37 2.30 6.85
CA TYR A 166 19.67 1.05 6.18
C TYR A 166 19.60 -0.11 7.19
N TYR A 167 19.57 -1.32 6.67
CA TYR A 167 19.66 -2.52 7.48
C TYR A 167 21.13 -2.89 7.70
N ASP A 168 21.55 -2.95 8.96
CA ASP A 168 22.92 -3.18 9.39
C ASP A 168 22.98 -4.46 10.24
N GLU A 169 23.62 -5.51 9.72
CA GLU A 169 23.74 -6.79 10.42
C GLU A 169 24.50 -6.72 11.75
N GLU A 170 25.39 -5.73 11.90
CA GLU A 170 26.19 -5.53 13.13
C GLU A 170 25.45 -4.68 14.17
N CYS A 171 24.33 -4.07 13.78
CA CYS A 171 23.56 -3.15 14.59
C CYS A 171 22.68 -3.88 15.61
N HIS A 172 22.71 -3.39 16.85
CA HIS A 172 21.97 -3.94 17.98
C HIS A 172 21.66 -2.86 19.01
N GLU A 173 20.80 -3.19 19.98
CA GLU A 173 20.35 -2.23 21.00
C GLU A 173 21.54 -1.61 21.76
N GLY A 174 21.44 -0.30 21.99
CA GLY A 174 22.48 0.48 22.68
C GLY A 174 23.54 1.10 21.76
N ILE A 175 23.60 0.71 20.48
CA ILE A 175 24.44 1.39 19.48
C ILE A 175 23.72 2.61 18.90
N LEU A 176 24.46 3.70 18.67
CA LEU A 176 23.93 4.91 18.08
C LEU A 176 23.33 4.65 16.69
N GLY A 177 22.07 5.07 16.52
CA GLY A 177 21.31 4.94 15.27
C GLY A 177 20.57 3.62 15.13
N CYS A 178 20.87 2.61 15.96
CA CYS A 178 20.23 1.31 15.92
C CYS A 178 18.80 1.32 16.46
N LYS A 179 18.01 0.31 16.07
CA LYS A 179 16.57 0.26 16.35
C LYS A 179 15.86 1.51 15.81
N ALA A 180 16.27 1.96 14.63
CA ALA A 180 15.82 3.20 14.01
C ALA A 180 14.29 3.29 13.86
N ASP A 181 13.66 2.17 13.53
CA ASP A 181 12.21 2.07 13.34
C ASP A 181 11.44 1.72 14.63
N GLY A 182 12.15 1.58 15.75
CA GLY A 182 11.56 1.22 17.05
C GLY A 182 11.26 -0.27 17.22
N ILE A 183 11.40 -1.08 16.17
CA ILE A 183 11.00 -2.49 16.15
C ILE A 183 12.23 -3.38 15.91
N HIS A 184 13.00 -3.10 14.87
CA HIS A 184 14.09 -3.96 14.40
C HIS A 184 15.45 -3.46 14.88
N ALA A 185 16.11 -4.27 15.71
CA ALA A 185 17.41 -3.91 16.29
C ALA A 185 18.49 -3.56 15.23
N LYS A 186 18.40 -4.19 14.05
CA LYS A 186 19.34 -4.03 12.93
C LYS A 186 19.05 -2.84 12.02
N CYS A 187 17.92 -2.16 12.20
CA CYS A 187 17.63 -0.95 11.46
C CYS A 187 18.42 0.24 12.00
N ARG A 188 19.17 0.90 11.12
CA ARG A 188 20.14 1.92 11.53
C ARG A 188 19.98 3.24 10.77
N PHE A 189 19.89 4.34 11.49
CA PHE A 189 20.02 5.68 10.93
C PHE A 189 21.48 6.01 10.58
N CYS A 190 21.69 6.77 9.50
CA CYS A 190 23.02 7.19 9.02
C CYS A 190 22.99 8.61 8.44
N GLY A 191 24.14 9.16 8.04
CA GLY A 191 24.29 10.26 7.07
C GLY A 191 23.73 11.66 7.43
N ALA A 192 22.85 11.77 8.41
CA ALA A 192 22.22 13.02 8.82
C ALA A 192 22.24 13.14 10.34
N ARG A 193 22.36 14.36 10.86
CA ARG A 193 22.48 14.60 12.31
C ARG A 193 21.28 14.02 13.08
N PRO A 194 21.52 13.35 14.22
CA PRO A 194 22.80 13.20 14.95
C PRO A 194 23.68 12.01 14.48
N TYR A 195 23.41 11.43 13.33
CA TYR A 195 24.03 10.22 12.77
C TYR A 195 25.01 10.52 11.61
N ASP A 196 25.47 11.76 11.47
CA ASP A 196 26.41 12.21 10.43
C ASP A 196 27.78 11.50 10.50
N GLY A 197 28.14 10.96 11.67
CA GLY A 197 29.32 10.11 11.84
C GLY A 197 29.15 8.65 11.38
N ILE A 198 27.95 8.23 10.96
CA ILE A 198 27.65 6.86 10.51
C ILE A 198 27.55 6.88 8.98
N PRO A 199 28.46 6.23 8.25
CA PRO A 199 28.44 6.21 6.79
C PRO A 199 27.25 5.42 6.26
N CYS A 200 26.50 6.00 5.33
CA CYS A 200 25.42 5.28 4.66
C CYS A 200 25.98 4.36 3.55
N PRO A 201 25.39 3.16 3.34
CA PRO A 201 25.65 2.37 2.14
C PRO A 201 25.15 3.11 0.89
N ALA A 202 25.62 2.71 -0.29
CA ALA A 202 25.29 3.37 -1.56
C ALA A 202 23.78 3.52 -1.81
N THR A 203 22.96 2.57 -1.34
CA THR A 203 21.50 2.62 -1.46
C THR A 203 20.82 3.66 -0.56
N ALA A 204 21.52 4.17 0.46
CA ALA A 204 21.02 5.17 1.41
C ALA A 204 21.90 6.43 1.44
N GLN A 205 22.83 6.59 0.48
CA GLN A 205 23.69 7.77 0.39
C GLN A 205 22.88 8.99 -0.04
N ILE A 206 23.11 10.09 0.67
CA ILE A 206 22.57 11.39 0.36
C ILE A 206 23.56 12.08 -0.60
N PRO A 207 23.12 12.59 -1.77
CA PRO A 207 23.97 13.41 -2.64
C PRO A 207 24.32 14.74 -1.97
N GLU A 208 25.59 15.12 -1.95
CA GLU A 208 26.06 16.34 -1.26
C GLU A 208 25.71 17.64 -2.00
N ASP A 209 25.45 17.56 -3.30
CA ASP A 209 25.28 18.69 -4.23
C ASP A 209 23.89 18.75 -4.87
N ALA A 210 22.91 18.05 -4.28
CA ALA A 210 21.54 18.05 -4.75
C ALA A 210 20.55 17.94 -3.58
N CYS A 211 19.35 18.48 -3.79
CA CYS A 211 18.22 18.21 -2.90
C CYS A 211 17.97 16.70 -2.85
N TRP A 212 17.71 16.17 -1.66
CA TRP A 212 17.42 14.75 -1.49
C TRP A 212 16.12 14.55 -0.73
N PHE A 213 15.17 13.88 -1.37
CA PHE A 213 13.94 13.47 -0.74
C PHE A 213 13.78 11.97 -0.89
N ARG A 214 13.41 11.30 0.21
CA ARG A 214 13.01 9.88 0.13
C ARG A 214 11.69 9.73 -0.64
N ASN A 215 10.75 10.65 -0.39
CA ASN A 215 9.50 10.76 -1.14
C ASN A 215 9.46 12.12 -1.82
N GLU A 216 9.23 12.11 -3.13
CA GLU A 216 9.17 13.32 -3.94
C GLU A 216 8.08 14.27 -3.39
N PRO A 217 8.43 15.50 -2.97
CA PRO A 217 7.44 16.44 -2.48
C PRO A 217 6.57 16.98 -3.62
N ALA A 218 5.30 17.26 -3.32
CA ALA A 218 4.40 17.93 -4.28
C ALA A 218 4.78 19.41 -4.52
N ILE A 219 5.54 20.00 -3.61
CA ILE A 219 6.00 21.39 -3.69
C ILE A 219 7.29 21.40 -4.52
N PRO A 220 7.37 22.20 -5.58
CA PRO A 220 8.58 22.24 -6.40
C PRO A 220 9.74 22.83 -5.60
N TYR A 221 10.95 22.40 -5.95
CA TYR A 221 12.17 22.78 -5.27
C TYR A 221 13.34 22.87 -6.24
N PHE A 222 14.42 23.49 -5.81
CA PHE A 222 15.66 23.56 -6.55
C PHE A 222 16.87 23.74 -5.62
N TRP A 223 18.06 23.48 -6.16
CA TRP A 223 19.31 23.76 -5.46
C TRP A 223 19.69 25.25 -5.61
N ASN A 224 19.79 25.97 -4.49
CA ASN A 224 20.13 27.37 -4.45
C ASN A 224 21.39 27.61 -3.59
N GLU A 225 22.50 27.96 -4.23
CA GLU A 225 23.76 28.30 -3.55
C GLU A 225 23.64 29.48 -2.56
N SER A 226 22.69 30.38 -2.80
CA SER A 226 22.42 31.55 -1.95
C SER A 226 21.47 31.26 -0.79
N CYS A 227 20.91 30.04 -0.71
CA CYS A 227 20.07 29.65 0.42
C CYS A 227 20.89 29.60 1.72
N ALA A 228 20.27 29.99 2.82
CA ALA A 228 20.87 29.99 4.15
C ALA A 228 19.79 29.78 5.22
N LEU A 229 20.21 29.39 6.43
CA LEU A 229 19.31 29.26 7.57
C LEU A 229 18.53 30.56 7.81
N GLY A 230 17.22 30.46 7.96
CA GLY A 230 16.32 31.60 8.20
C GLY A 230 15.77 32.27 6.94
N VAL A 231 16.26 31.89 5.75
CA VAL A 231 15.65 32.30 4.47
C VAL A 231 14.47 31.36 4.16
N THR A 232 13.34 31.94 3.74
CA THR A 232 12.12 31.19 3.41
C THR A 232 12.39 30.12 2.37
N GLY A 233 11.90 28.90 2.62
CA GLY A 233 12.02 27.77 1.71
C GLY A 233 13.35 27.02 1.78
N CYS A 234 14.42 27.56 2.39
CA CYS A 234 15.70 26.86 2.53
C CYS A 234 15.59 25.67 3.48
N TRP A 235 16.56 24.74 3.40
CA TRP A 235 16.52 23.47 4.12
C TRP A 235 15.29 22.64 3.78
N ALA A 236 14.84 22.69 2.53
CA ALA A 236 13.60 22.05 2.09
C ALA A 236 13.58 20.52 2.32
N ASP A 237 14.73 19.86 2.18
CA ASP A 237 14.91 18.44 2.46
C ASP A 237 15.28 18.14 3.93
N GLY A 238 15.44 19.16 4.76
CA GLY A 238 15.87 19.03 6.15
C GLY A 238 17.33 18.61 6.35
N ILE A 239 18.12 18.50 5.27
CA ILE A 239 19.50 18.02 5.30
C ILE A 239 20.44 19.07 4.73
N HIS A 240 20.15 19.58 3.53
CA HIS A 240 20.99 20.52 2.82
C HIS A 240 20.47 21.94 2.96
N GLU A 241 21.32 22.83 3.46
CA GLU A 241 21.05 24.27 3.52
C GLU A 241 20.59 24.82 2.17
N LYS A 242 21.21 24.34 1.09
CA LYS A 242 21.02 24.84 -0.27
C LYS A 242 19.76 24.33 -0.95
N CYS A 243 19.06 23.34 -0.38
CA CYS A 243 17.80 22.89 -0.95
C CYS A 243 16.68 23.89 -0.64
N GLN A 244 16.00 24.42 -1.66
CA GLN A 244 14.96 25.45 -1.49
C GLN A 244 13.63 25.08 -2.15
N PHE A 245 12.53 25.20 -1.41
CA PHE A 245 11.19 25.18 -1.98
C PHE A 245 10.90 26.46 -2.77
N CYS A 246 10.19 26.31 -3.89
CA CYS A 246 9.81 27.40 -4.79
C CYS A 246 8.35 27.27 -5.22
N SER A 247 7.88 28.19 -6.05
CA SER A 247 6.54 28.18 -6.64
C SER A 247 6.61 28.41 -8.15
N ASN A 248 5.92 27.56 -8.91
CA ASN A 248 5.73 27.73 -10.36
C ASN A 248 4.62 28.74 -10.69
N THR A 249 3.84 29.18 -9.70
CA THR A 249 2.69 30.07 -9.86
C THR A 249 2.81 31.26 -8.93
N PRO A 250 3.60 32.29 -9.30
CA PRO A 250 3.75 33.50 -8.49
C PRO A 250 2.39 34.14 -8.20
N GLY A 251 2.06 34.33 -6.92
CA GLY A 251 0.83 34.97 -6.48
C GLY A 251 -0.39 34.06 -6.28
N ALA A 252 -0.22 32.73 -6.24
CA ALA A 252 -1.28 31.76 -5.96
C ALA A 252 -1.75 31.69 -4.48
N GLY A 253 -1.12 32.45 -3.57
CA GLY A 253 -1.39 32.48 -2.14
C GLY A 253 -0.60 31.47 -1.29
N GLY A 254 0.52 30.92 -1.78
CA GLY A 254 1.34 29.91 -1.10
C GLY A 254 2.50 30.45 -0.24
N ALA A 255 3.00 29.62 0.69
CA ALA A 255 4.13 29.97 1.58
C ALA A 255 5.44 30.30 0.84
N TYR A 256 5.58 29.86 -0.42
CA TYR A 256 6.78 30.01 -1.25
C TYR A 256 6.55 30.87 -2.51
N ASP A 257 5.43 31.59 -2.60
CA ASP A 257 5.07 32.37 -3.79
C ASP A 257 6.04 33.50 -4.17
N GLY A 258 6.85 33.96 -3.20
CA GLY A 258 7.90 34.93 -3.45
C GLY A 258 9.18 34.34 -4.06
N ILE A 259 9.23 33.02 -4.29
CA ILE A 259 10.42 32.29 -4.74
C ILE A 259 10.09 31.61 -6.06
N ALA A 260 10.59 32.15 -7.17
CA ALA A 260 10.39 31.55 -8.49
C ALA A 260 11.27 30.30 -8.66
N CYS A 261 10.71 29.23 -9.19
CA CYS A 261 11.49 28.08 -9.64
C CYS A 261 12.29 28.44 -10.91
N PRO A 262 13.53 27.94 -11.07
CA PRO A 262 14.34 28.14 -12.27
C PRO A 262 13.82 27.41 -13.51
#